data_AF-A0A8J2L6A3-F1
#
_entry.id   AF-A0A8J2L6A3-F1
#
_cell.length_a   1.000
_cell.length_b   1.000
_cell.length_c   1.000
_cell.angle_alpha   90.00
_cell.angle_beta   90.00
_cell.angle_gamma   90.00
#
_symmetry.space_group_name_H-M   'P 1'
#
loop_
_entity.id
_entity.type
_entity.pdbx_description
1 polymer ?
#
loop_
_entity_poly.entity_id
_entity_poly.type
_entity_poly.pdbx_seq_one_letter_code
_entity_poly.pdbx_strand_id
1 'polypeptide(L)'
;HTQVQARVIRRRTTDEGEIIQYDQQELPIHTTEKSNKIFLFWPLTVAHILDESSPLGDLQPSDLSPDNTSFEIMVVLEGVVESTGLTVQARSSYLPSEILWGQRFQNIHSDVSDLTGQKILNYSRFHETYPDSSGVGNP
;
A
#
# COMPACT_ATOMS: atom_id res chain seq x y z
N HIS A 1 -11.81 -8.13 14.34
CA HIS A 1 -10.37 -7.76 14.42
C HIS A 1 -9.86 -7.74 12.99
N THR A 2 -9.22 -6.65 12.58
CA THR A 2 -8.74 -6.47 11.20
C THR A 2 -7.37 -5.80 11.26
N GLN A 3 -6.42 -6.34 10.52
CA GLN A 3 -5.04 -5.87 10.48
C GLN A 3 -4.53 -5.89 9.04
N VAL A 4 -3.81 -4.83 8.65
CA VAL A 4 -3.04 -4.78 7.41
C VAL A 4 -1.57 -4.77 7.78
N GLN A 5 -0.79 -5.59 7.09
CA GLN A 5 0.67 -5.65 7.22
C GLN A 5 1.28 -5.54 5.84
N ALA A 6 2.43 -4.89 5.74
CA ALA A 6 3.21 -4.83 4.51
C ALA A 6 4.66 -5.20 4.78
N ARG A 7 5.29 -5.85 3.80
CA ARG A 7 6.68 -6.26 3.85
C ARG A 7 7.34 -6.02 2.50
N VAL A 8 8.57 -5.52 2.51
CA VAL A 8 9.43 -5.59 1.33
C VAL A 8 10.19 -6.91 1.35
N ILE A 9 10.21 -7.59 0.21
CA ILE A 9 10.94 -8.82 -0.02
C ILE A 9 12.06 -8.48 -1.01
N ARG A 10 13.32 -8.67 -0.62
CA ARG A 10 14.48 -8.42 -1.49
C ARG A 10 15.66 -9.31 -1.15
N ARG A 11 16.62 -9.38 -2.06
CA ARG A 11 17.93 -9.95 -1.76
C ARG A 11 18.72 -8.99 -0.87
N ARG A 12 19.28 -9.49 0.24
CA ARG A 12 20.16 -8.73 1.14
C ARG A 12 21.44 -9.51 1.43
N THR A 13 22.54 -8.79 1.60
CA THR A 13 23.79 -9.34 2.15
C THR A 13 23.97 -8.79 3.57
N THR A 14 24.22 -9.66 4.54
CA THR A 14 24.48 -9.25 5.94
C THR A 14 25.91 -8.73 6.10
N ASP A 15 26.19 -8.09 7.24
CA ASP A 15 27.52 -7.55 7.54
C ASP A 15 28.59 -8.65 7.61
N GLU A 16 28.19 -9.87 7.94
CA GLU A 16 29.02 -11.08 7.96
C GLU A 16 29.22 -11.72 6.58
N GLY A 17 28.58 -11.17 5.54
CA GLY A 17 28.69 -11.64 4.15
C GLY A 17 27.70 -12.74 3.75
N GLU A 18 26.72 -13.08 4.59
CA GLU A 18 25.67 -14.04 4.24
C GLU A 18 24.70 -13.43 3.22
N ILE A 19 24.34 -14.19 2.18
CA ILE A 19 23.35 -13.76 1.18
C ILE A 19 21.99 -14.37 1.49
N ILE A 20 21.02 -13.52 1.81
CA ILE A 20 19.62 -13.88 2.02
C ILE A 20 18.84 -13.52 0.75
N GLN A 21 18.29 -14.52 0.06
CA GLN A 21 17.62 -14.33 -1.24
C GLN A 21 16.26 -13.62 -1.12
N TYR A 22 15.51 -13.92 -0.06
CA TYR A 22 14.16 -13.42 0.18
C TYR A 22 14.06 -12.81 1.58
N ASP A 23 14.95 -11.86 1.88
CA ASP A 23 14.91 -11.13 3.14
C ASP A 23 13.61 -10.32 3.19
N GLN A 24 12.87 -10.47 4.29
CA GLN A 24 11.59 -9.80 4.48
C GLN A 24 11.72 -8.76 5.58
N GLN A 25 11.53 -7.50 5.22
CA GLN A 25 11.58 -6.38 6.16
C GLN A 25 10.19 -5.75 6.26
N GLU A 26 9.77 -5.45 7.49
CA GLU A 26 8.46 -4.83 7.74
C GLU A 26 8.44 -3.40 7.18
N LEU A 27 7.31 -3.04 6.58
CA LEU A 27 6.99 -1.66 6.18
C LEU A 27 5.88 -1.15 7.12
N PRO A 28 6.20 -0.31 8.12
CA PRO A 28 5.20 0.26 9.01
C PRO A 28 4.08 0.96 8.23
N ILE A 29 2.84 0.55 8.49
CA ILE A 29 1.65 1.08 7.81
C ILE A 29 0.94 2.09 8.70
N HIS A 30 0.67 3.25 8.13
CA HIS A 30 -0.18 4.29 8.65
C HIS A 30 -1.51 4.30 7.90
N THR A 31 -2.58 4.61 8.61
CA THR A 31 -3.90 4.84 8.02
C THR A 31 -4.26 6.30 8.16
N THR A 32 -5.13 6.81 7.28
CA THR A 32 -5.66 8.17 7.39
C THR A 32 -6.50 8.38 8.66
N GLU A 33 -6.91 7.31 9.32
CA GLU A 33 -7.64 7.35 10.58
C GLU A 33 -6.66 7.51 11.75
N LYS A 34 -6.99 8.38 12.72
CA LYS A 34 -6.22 8.54 13.98
C LYS A 34 -6.25 7.29 14.88
N SER A 35 -7.03 6.28 14.50
CA SER A 35 -7.21 5.04 15.23
C SER A 35 -6.34 3.96 14.56
N ASN A 36 -5.53 3.26 15.34
CA ASN A 36 -4.80 2.06 14.88
C ASN A 36 -5.73 0.87 14.55
N LYS A 37 -7.05 1.08 14.53
CA LYS A 37 -8.05 0.08 14.15
C LYS A 37 -8.53 0.38 12.74
N ILE A 38 -8.34 -0.59 11.86
CA ILE A 38 -8.83 -0.55 10.50
C ILE A 38 -10.30 -0.96 10.52
N PHE A 39 -11.16 -0.07 10.03
CA PHE A 39 -12.58 -0.34 9.84
C PHE A 39 -12.87 -0.46 8.33
N LEU A 40 -12.92 -1.70 7.81
CA LEU A 40 -13.14 -1.97 6.38
C LEU A 40 -14.62 -1.97 5.96
N PHE A 41 -15.44 -1.11 6.57
CA PHE A 41 -16.79 -0.87 6.04
C PHE A 41 -16.74 -0.01 4.77
N TRP A 42 -15.65 0.77 4.59
CA TRP A 42 -15.38 1.61 3.42
C TRP A 42 -13.94 1.40 2.90
N PRO A 43 -13.69 1.69 1.61
CA PRO A 43 -12.34 1.76 1.06
C PRO A 43 -11.43 2.66 1.89
N LEU A 44 -10.21 2.20 2.15
CA LEU A 44 -9.23 2.90 2.96
C LEU A 44 -7.91 2.98 2.19
N THR A 45 -7.30 4.16 2.19
CA THR A 45 -5.91 4.31 1.76
C THR A 45 -4.98 4.06 2.93
N VAL A 46 -4.02 3.18 2.72
CA VAL A 46 -2.92 2.90 3.65
C VAL A 46 -1.63 3.48 3.09
N ALA A 47 -0.74 3.92 3.96
CA ALA A 47 0.52 4.56 3.57
C ALA A 47 1.68 4.03 4.40
N HIS A 48 2.80 3.76 3.73
CA HIS A 48 4.10 3.63 4.37
C HIS A 48 4.87 4.93 4.17
N ILE A 49 5.46 5.48 5.24
CA ILE A 49 6.25 6.71 5.16
C ILE A 49 7.68 6.32 4.81
N LEU A 50 8.22 6.92 3.74
CA LEU A 50 9.63 6.79 3.36
C LEU A 50 10.46 7.78 4.16
N ASP A 51 10.82 7.41 5.39
CA ASP A 51 11.79 8.13 6.22
C ASP A 51 13.14 7.40 6.27
N GLU A 52 14.12 7.94 7.00
CA GLU A 52 15.47 7.37 7.14
C GLU A 52 15.48 5.96 7.76
N SER A 53 14.40 5.55 8.43
CA SER A 53 14.25 4.22 9.03
C SER A 53 13.57 3.22 8.09
N SER A 54 13.00 3.69 6.97
CA SER A 54 12.35 2.85 5.99
C SER A 54 13.36 1.95 5.28
N PRO A 55 13.07 0.65 5.13
CA PRO A 55 13.82 -0.24 4.23
C PRO A 55 13.91 0.25 2.77
N LEU A 56 13.00 1.15 2.38
CA LEU A 56 12.88 1.77 1.06
C LEU A 56 13.25 3.26 1.08
N GLY A 57 13.94 3.75 2.12
CA GLY A 57 14.28 5.17 2.27
C GLY A 57 15.11 5.74 1.11
N ASP A 58 15.92 4.91 0.46
CA ASP A 58 16.77 5.30 -0.68
C ASP A 58 16.08 5.14 -2.04
N LEU A 59 14.82 4.72 -2.08
CA LEU A 59 14.09 4.43 -3.32
C LEU A 59 13.98 5.67 -4.22
N GLN A 60 14.44 5.52 -5.46
CA GLN A 60 14.38 6.56 -6.50
C GLN A 60 13.31 6.25 -7.55
N PRO A 61 12.81 7.26 -8.29
CA PRO A 61 11.89 7.03 -9.40
C PRO A 61 12.44 6.06 -10.46
N SER A 62 13.76 6.08 -10.70
CA SER A 62 14.44 5.18 -11.64
C SER A 62 14.36 3.71 -11.22
N ASP A 63 14.22 3.44 -9.92
CA ASP A 63 14.11 2.08 -9.39
C ASP A 63 12.73 1.47 -9.70
N LEU A 64 11.74 2.25 -10.12
CA LEU A 64 10.41 1.76 -10.49
C LEU A 64 10.31 1.41 -12.00
N SER A 65 11.44 1.22 -12.66
CA SER A 65 11.49 0.84 -14.06
C SER A 65 10.91 -0.56 -14.32
N PRO A 66 10.35 -0.83 -15.52
CA PRO A 66 9.83 -2.14 -15.90
C PRO A 66 10.83 -3.30 -15.76
N ASP A 67 12.11 -3.01 -15.96
CA ASP A 67 13.19 -4.00 -15.93
C ASP A 67 13.70 -4.28 -14.51
N ASN A 68 13.33 -3.45 -13.52
CA ASN A 68 13.77 -3.66 -12.15
C ASN A 68 12.89 -4.69 -11.44
N THR A 69 13.51 -5.76 -10.96
CA THR A 69 12.90 -6.81 -10.13
C THR A 69 13.66 -7.01 -8.82
N SER A 70 14.33 -5.96 -8.31
CA SER A 70 15.20 -6.06 -7.13
C SER A 70 14.44 -6.23 -5.81
N PHE A 71 13.15 -5.88 -5.78
CA PHE A 71 12.28 -6.06 -4.63
C PHE A 71 10.83 -6.34 -5.04
N GLU A 72 10.03 -6.82 -4.09
CA GLU A 72 8.58 -6.98 -4.20
C GLU A 72 7.95 -6.51 -2.88
N ILE A 73 6.85 -5.75 -2.94
CA ILE A 73 6.10 -5.36 -1.74
C ILE A 73 4.92 -6.32 -1.59
N MET A 74 4.90 -7.10 -0.51
CA MET A 74 3.78 -7.96 -0.14
C MET A 74 2.87 -7.23 0.84
N VAL A 75 1.56 -7.24 0.57
CA VAL A 75 0.53 -6.71 1.46
C VAL A 75 -0.39 -7.84 1.89
N VAL A 76 -0.61 -7.95 3.20
CA VAL A 76 -1.47 -8.96 3.82
C VAL A 76 -2.54 -8.25 4.63
N LEU A 77 -3.80 -8.55 4.31
CA LEU A 77 -4.97 -8.18 5.08
C LEU A 77 -5.48 -9.41 5.82
N GLU A 78 -5.53 -9.35 7.13
CA GLU A 78 -6.12 -10.38 7.98
C GLU A 78 -7.35 -9.83 8.70
N GLY A 79 -8.43 -10.60 8.75
CA GLY A 79 -9.64 -10.20 9.46
C GLY A 79 -10.51 -11.38 9.86
N VAL A 80 -11.44 -11.14 10.79
CA VAL A 80 -12.44 -12.14 11.20
C VAL A 80 -13.78 -11.79 10.55
N VAL A 81 -14.39 -12.75 9.86
CA VAL A 81 -15.73 -12.59 9.29
C VAL A 81 -16.75 -12.76 10.41
N GLU A 82 -17.50 -11.69 10.72
CA GLU A 82 -18.39 -11.64 11.89
C GLU A 82 -19.46 -12.74 11.88
N SER A 83 -20.01 -13.06 10.71
CA SER A 83 -21.10 -14.04 10.58
C SER A 83 -20.65 -15.49 10.81
N THR A 84 -19.37 -15.80 10.60
CA THR A 84 -18.84 -17.17 10.68
C THR A 84 -17.83 -17.36 11.80
N GLY A 85 -17.26 -16.28 12.33
CA GLY A 85 -16.15 -16.31 13.28
C GLY A 85 -14.83 -16.79 12.68
N LEU A 86 -14.77 -17.04 11.36
CA LEU A 86 -13.56 -17.54 10.69
C LEU A 86 -12.60 -16.39 10.39
N THR A 87 -11.31 -16.64 10.62
CA THR A 87 -10.24 -15.76 10.15
C THR A 87 -10.04 -15.94 8.65
N VAL A 88 -10.01 -14.82 7.93
CA VAL A 88 -9.73 -14.72 6.50
C VAL A 88 -8.46 -13.91 6.32
N GLN A 89 -7.64 -14.35 5.37
CA GLN A 89 -6.45 -13.63 4.94
C GLN A 89 -6.54 -13.38 3.43
N ALA A 90 -6.39 -12.12 3.03
CA ALA A 90 -6.21 -11.71 1.66
C ALA A 90 -4.78 -11.20 1.46
N ARG A 91 -4.17 -11.54 0.33
CA ARG A 91 -2.77 -11.19 0.02
C ARG A 91 -2.69 -10.65 -1.40
N SER A 92 -1.85 -9.66 -1.59
CA SER A 92 -1.46 -9.13 -2.89
C SER A 92 0.00 -8.70 -2.82
N SER A 93 0.64 -8.55 -3.96
CA SER A 93 2.00 -8.05 -4.04
C SER A 93 2.18 -7.11 -5.23
N TYR A 94 3.22 -6.28 -5.13
CA TYR A 94 3.53 -5.24 -6.10
C TYR A 94 5.02 -5.30 -6.46
N LEU A 95 5.31 -5.45 -7.73
CA LEU A 95 6.64 -5.28 -8.31
C LEU A 95 6.98 -3.79 -8.45
N PRO A 96 8.26 -3.42 -8.62
CA PRO A 96 8.66 -2.02 -8.75
C PRO A 96 7.95 -1.33 -9.92
N SER A 97 7.73 -2.08 -11.01
CA SER A 97 7.03 -1.65 -12.21
C SER A 97 5.53 -1.38 -12.05
N GLU A 98 4.91 -1.87 -10.96
CA GLU A 98 3.50 -1.65 -10.63
C GLU A 98 3.31 -0.45 -9.68
N ILE A 99 4.40 0.10 -9.16
CA ILE A 99 4.39 1.27 -8.27
C ILE A 99 4.52 2.52 -9.12
N LEU A 100 3.54 3.42 -9.00
CA LEU A 100 3.51 4.65 -9.80
C LEU A 100 4.08 5.82 -8.99
N TRP A 101 5.25 6.32 -9.39
CA TRP A 101 5.85 7.50 -8.77
C TRP A 101 5.02 8.77 -9.02
N GLY A 102 4.89 9.62 -8.00
CA GLY A 102 4.21 10.92 -8.12
C GLY A 102 2.73 10.82 -8.53
N GLN A 103 2.06 9.72 -8.20
CA GLN A 103 0.62 9.55 -8.42
C GLN A 103 -0.15 9.54 -7.10
N ARG A 104 -1.44 9.93 -7.15
CA ARG A 104 -2.40 9.79 -6.06
C ARG A 104 -3.61 8.98 -6.51
N PHE A 105 -4.23 8.25 -5.58
CA PHE A 105 -5.51 7.57 -5.83
C PHE A 105 -6.63 8.57 -6.13
N GLN A 106 -7.44 8.27 -7.14
CA GLN A 106 -8.63 9.04 -7.48
C GLN A 106 -9.65 8.98 -6.33
N ASN A 107 -10.32 10.11 -6.07
CA ASN A 107 -11.42 10.09 -5.11
C ASN A 107 -12.61 9.28 -5.68
N ILE A 108 -13.00 8.24 -4.95
CA ILE A 108 -14.10 7.33 -5.30
C ILE A 108 -15.48 7.83 -4.83
N HIS A 109 -15.53 8.89 -4.02
CA HIS A 109 -16.79 9.48 -3.58
C HIS A 109 -17.46 10.13 -4.78
N SER A 110 -18.71 9.75 -5.09
CA SER A 110 -19.45 10.43 -6.14
C SER A 110 -19.95 11.78 -5.66
N ASP A 111 -19.97 12.75 -6.56
CA ASP A 111 -20.65 14.04 -6.35
C ASP A 111 -22.18 13.90 -6.35
N VAL A 112 -22.68 12.71 -6.69
CA VAL A 112 -24.10 12.35 -6.73
C VAL A 112 -24.46 11.57 -5.45
N SER A 113 -25.51 11.99 -4.76
CA SER A 113 -26.17 11.20 -3.73
C SER A 113 -27.34 10.42 -4.33
N ASP A 114 -27.71 9.30 -3.72
CA ASP A 114 -28.94 8.59 -4.07
C ASP A 114 -30.20 9.41 -3.66
N LEU A 115 -31.38 8.88 -3.98
CA LEU A 115 -32.67 9.50 -3.62
C LEU A 115 -32.90 9.64 -2.11
N THR A 116 -32.09 8.98 -1.28
CA THR A 116 -32.11 9.04 0.19
C THR A 116 -31.06 10.02 0.74
N GLY A 117 -30.25 10.63 -0.12
CA GLY A 117 -29.17 11.54 0.25
C GLY A 117 -27.86 10.83 0.63
N GLN A 118 -27.78 9.50 0.50
CA GLN A 118 -26.57 8.74 0.81
C GLN A 118 -25.51 8.91 -0.28
N LYS A 119 -24.25 9.08 0.15
CA LYS A 119 -23.10 9.16 -0.76
C LYS A 119 -22.89 7.80 -1.45
N ILE A 120 -22.87 7.81 -2.78
CA ILE A 120 -22.56 6.63 -3.56
C ILE A 120 -21.04 6.53 -3.74
N LEU A 121 -20.52 5.30 -3.74
CA LEU A 121 -19.14 5.03 -4.11
C LEU A 121 -19.06 4.60 -5.56
N ASN A 122 -18.21 5.27 -6.34
CA ASN A 122 -17.88 4.81 -7.68
C ASN A 122 -16.65 3.88 -7.66
N TYR A 123 -16.91 2.58 -7.51
CA TYR A 123 -15.86 1.55 -7.51
C TYR A 123 -15.15 1.39 -8.85
N SER A 124 -15.67 1.95 -9.96
CA SER A 124 -14.91 1.96 -11.23
C SER A 124 -13.60 2.74 -11.09
N ARG A 125 -13.56 3.73 -10.20
CA ARG A 125 -12.39 4.59 -9.94
C ARG A 125 -11.44 4.04 -8.88
N PHE A 126 -11.72 2.85 -8.32
CA PHE A 126 -10.96 2.32 -7.18
C PHE A 126 -9.47 2.13 -7.49
N HIS A 127 -9.15 1.73 -8.73
CA HIS A 127 -7.77 1.56 -9.19
C HIS A 127 -7.26 2.78 -9.98
N GLU A 128 -8.08 3.79 -10.20
CA GLU A 128 -7.69 4.97 -10.96
C GLU A 128 -6.74 5.85 -10.13
N THR A 129 -5.72 6.38 -10.79
CA THR A 129 -4.78 7.32 -10.20
C THR A 129 -4.63 8.55 -11.09
N TYR A 130 -4.13 9.64 -10.52
CA TYR A 130 -3.83 10.87 -11.26
C TYR A 130 -2.46 11.44 -10.83
N PRO A 131 -1.76 12.16 -11.73
CA PRO A 131 -0.50 12.80 -11.39
C PRO A 131 -0.65 13.83 -10.28
N ASP A 132 0.20 13.73 -9.28
CA ASP A 132 0.26 14.69 -8.19
C ASP A 132 0.99 15.96 -8.66
N SER A 133 0.21 16.98 -9.01
CA SER A 133 0.75 18.28 -9.45
C SER A 133 1.29 19.13 -8.31
N SER A 134 1.21 18.68 -7.04
CA SER A 134 1.87 19.35 -5.92
C SER A 134 3.36 19.03 -5.94
N GLY A 135 4.07 19.65 -6.87
CA GLY A 135 5.51 19.50 -7.06
C GLY A 135 6.28 19.70 -5.75
N VAL A 136 6.82 18.60 -5.23
CA VAL A 136 7.97 18.58 -4.33
C VAL A 136 8.99 17.68 -5.00
N GLY A 137 10.02 18.35 -5.54
CA GLY A 137 11.35 17.84 -5.89
C GLY A 137 11.48 16.39 -6.33
N ASN A 138 11.73 16.22 -7.62
CA ASN A 138 12.76 15.28 -8.05
C ASN A 138 14.03 15.57 -7.22
N PRO A 139 14.68 14.59 -6.57
CA PRO A 139 16.05 14.78 -6.12
C PRO A 139 16.98 15.09 -7.31
#